data_AF-A0A1H4KUN5-F1
#
_entry.id   AF-A0A1H4KUN5-F1
#
_cell.length_a   1.000
_cell.length_b   1.000
_cell.length_c   1.000
_cell.angle_alpha   90.00
_cell.angle_beta   90.00
_cell.angle_gamma   90.00
#
_symmetry.space_group_name_H-M   'P 1'
#
loop_
_entity.id
_entity.type
_entity.pdbx_description
1 polymer ?
#
loop_
_entity_poly.entity_id
_entity_poly.type
_entity_poly.pdbx_seq_one_letter_code
_entity_poly.pdbx_strand_id
1 'polypeptide(L)'
;MAYAGYLTWGAFRLDGAVARRPKMKKKRPPFGIPREIILLARQDAWPYTFIADDSGGGCGKVPMPPDAAVEDVQAAVFTSLADLTRTFHGVDIEVAWSSLTPDSWVGRIRYVAVTEPAQTDEVSEGN
;
A
#
# COMPACT_ATOMS: atom_id res chain seq x y z
N MET A 1 46.54 -18.27 48.02
CA MET A 1 45.90 -17.86 46.74
C MET A 1 45.61 -16.37 46.80
N ALA A 2 46.32 -15.57 46.01
CA ALA A 2 46.10 -14.13 45.87
C ALA A 2 45.31 -13.86 44.58
N TYR A 3 44.22 -13.09 44.67
CA TYR A 3 43.52 -12.54 43.51
C TYR A 3 44.15 -11.19 43.14
N ALA A 4 44.82 -11.16 41.99
CA ALA A 4 45.16 -9.97 41.21
C ALA A 4 44.48 -10.12 39.84
N GLY A 5 44.02 -9.11 39.13
CA GLY A 5 44.09 -7.67 39.34
C GLY A 5 43.11 -6.97 38.39
N TYR A 6 43.06 -5.65 38.55
CA TYR A 6 42.22 -4.73 37.80
C TYR A 6 42.71 -4.48 36.36
N LEU A 7 41.72 -4.15 35.51
CA LEU A 7 41.75 -3.18 34.40
C LEU A 7 42.90 -3.24 33.38
N THR A 8 42.57 -3.60 32.13
CA THR A 8 42.86 -2.72 30.99
C THR A 8 41.68 -2.74 30.01
N TRP A 9 41.16 -1.55 29.72
CA TRP A 9 40.22 -1.27 28.63
C TRP A 9 40.94 -1.53 27.30
N GLY A 10 40.51 -2.54 26.55
CA GLY A 10 40.93 -2.77 25.17
C GLY A 10 40.13 -1.88 24.23
N ALA A 11 40.82 -0.94 23.60
CA ALA A 11 40.28 0.05 22.67
C ALA A 11 39.48 -0.58 21.52
N PHE A 12 38.21 -0.19 21.38
CA PHE A 12 37.49 -0.33 20.12
C PHE A 12 38.01 0.73 19.16
N ARG A 13 38.92 0.30 18.28
CA ARG A 13 39.36 1.06 17.12
C ARG A 13 38.15 1.21 16.19
N LEU A 14 37.70 2.45 16.00
CA LEU A 14 36.76 2.84 14.95
C LEU A 14 37.48 2.72 13.61
N ASP A 15 37.45 1.54 13.00
CA ASP A 15 37.74 1.39 11.57
C ASP A 15 36.42 1.39 10.81
N GLY A 16 36.21 2.50 10.09
CA GLY A 16 35.07 2.79 9.27
C GLY A 16 34.89 1.78 8.15
N ALA A 17 34.06 0.78 8.40
CA ALA A 17 33.32 0.13 7.34
C ALA A 17 31.85 0.35 7.65
N VAL A 18 31.24 1.37 7.02
CA VAL A 18 29.79 1.39 6.84
C VAL A 18 29.47 0.07 6.15
N ALA A 19 29.00 -0.90 6.93
CA ALA A 19 28.44 -2.13 6.41
C ALA A 19 27.32 -1.70 5.47
N ARG A 20 27.59 -1.71 4.15
CA ARG A 20 26.57 -1.44 3.15
C ARG A 20 25.47 -2.46 3.41
N ARG A 21 24.38 -2.00 4.02
CA ARG A 21 23.17 -2.77 4.25
C ARG A 21 22.90 -3.55 2.96
N PRO A 22 22.84 -4.89 3.00
CA PRO A 22 22.49 -5.65 1.81
C PRO A 22 21.20 -5.03 1.27
N LYS A 23 21.21 -4.53 0.02
CA LYS A 23 19.99 -4.09 -0.65
C LYS A 23 19.08 -5.31 -0.63
N MET A 24 18.17 -5.36 0.35
CA MET A 24 17.11 -6.33 0.39
C MET A 24 16.43 -6.16 -0.96
N LYS A 25 16.58 -7.16 -1.84
CA LYS A 25 15.89 -7.16 -3.13
C LYS A 25 14.46 -6.85 -2.78
N LYS A 26 13.94 -5.70 -3.22
CA LYS A 26 12.55 -5.29 -2.93
C LYS A 26 11.72 -6.50 -3.30
N LYS A 27 11.14 -7.16 -2.29
CA LYS A 27 10.32 -8.34 -2.54
C LYS A 27 9.24 -7.85 -3.49
N ARG A 28 9.03 -8.59 -4.59
CA ARG A 28 7.94 -8.27 -5.50
C ARG A 28 6.67 -8.14 -4.64
N PRO A 29 5.86 -7.11 -4.87
CA PRO A 29 4.56 -6.99 -4.23
C PRO A 29 3.80 -8.32 -4.27
N PRO A 30 3.01 -8.64 -3.23
CA PRO A 30 2.28 -9.90 -3.16
C PRO A 30 1.18 -10.01 -4.23
N PHE A 31 0.76 -8.88 -4.81
CA PHE A 31 -0.17 -8.81 -5.92
C PHE A 31 0.31 -7.75 -6.93
N GLY A 32 -0.23 -7.82 -8.15
CA GLY A 32 -0.01 -6.84 -9.21
C GLY A 32 -0.72 -5.52 -8.95
N ILE A 33 -0.58 -4.53 -9.83
CA ILE A 33 -1.34 -3.29 -9.66
C ILE A 33 -2.85 -3.55 -9.95
N PRO A 34 -3.79 -3.20 -9.04
CA PRO A 34 -5.21 -3.46 -9.25
C PRO A 34 -5.80 -2.68 -10.44
N ARG A 35 -6.60 -3.36 -11.27
CA ARG A 35 -7.34 -2.78 -12.41
C ARG A 35 -8.84 -2.72 -12.22
N GLU A 36 -9.39 -3.74 -11.58
CA GLU A 36 -10.83 -3.89 -11.45
C GLU A 36 -11.16 -4.50 -10.11
N ILE A 37 -12.31 -4.12 -9.55
CA ILE A 37 -12.86 -4.70 -8.35
C ILE A 37 -14.33 -5.05 -8.56
N ILE A 38 -14.75 -6.19 -8.03
CA ILE A 38 -16.12 -6.67 -8.05
C ILE A 38 -16.59 -6.74 -6.61
N LEU A 39 -17.68 -6.05 -6.30
CA LEU A 39 -18.35 -6.06 -5.01
C LEU A 39 -19.69 -6.78 -5.14
N LEU A 40 -20.01 -7.64 -4.18
CA LEU A 40 -21.26 -8.39 -4.14
C LEU A 40 -22.01 -8.10 -2.84
N ALA A 41 -23.33 -7.94 -2.93
CA ALA A 41 -24.21 -7.91 -1.78
C ALA A 41 -24.56 -9.35 -1.37
N ARG A 42 -24.19 -9.76 -0.15
CA ARG A 42 -24.65 -11.01 0.47
C ARG A 42 -25.28 -10.70 1.81
N GLN A 43 -26.25 -11.53 2.19
CA GLN A 43 -27.05 -11.34 3.42
C GLN A 43 -26.22 -11.41 4.71
N ASP A 44 -25.03 -12.00 4.65
CA ASP A 44 -24.15 -12.25 5.79
C ASP A 44 -22.85 -11.43 5.77
N ALA A 45 -22.45 -10.93 4.60
CA ALA A 45 -21.22 -10.18 4.42
C ALA A 45 -21.20 -9.41 3.09
N TRP A 46 -20.21 -8.53 2.94
CA TRP A 46 -19.92 -7.84 1.68
C TRP A 46 -18.62 -8.37 1.07
N PRO A 47 -18.64 -9.50 0.34
CA PRO A 47 -17.45 -10.01 -0.30
C PRO A 47 -17.07 -9.15 -1.50
N TYR A 48 -15.76 -8.97 -1.70
CA TYR A 48 -15.20 -8.32 -2.86
C TYR A 48 -14.04 -9.12 -3.44
N THR A 49 -13.80 -8.97 -4.73
CA THR A 49 -12.67 -9.56 -5.44
C THR A 49 -12.05 -8.50 -6.34
N PHE A 50 -10.73 -8.35 -6.33
CA PHE A 50 -10.04 -7.46 -7.27
C PHE A 50 -9.11 -8.23 -8.20
N ILE A 51 -8.91 -7.70 -9.39
CA ILE A 51 -8.11 -8.25 -10.48
C ILE A 51 -6.95 -7.28 -10.73
N ALA A 52 -5.73 -7.80 -10.86
CA ALA A 52 -4.53 -7.03 -11.18
C ALA A 52 -3.91 -7.44 -12.54
N ASP A 53 -3.05 -6.57 -13.09
CA ASP A 53 -2.42 -6.66 -14.43
C ASP A 53 -1.78 -8.02 -14.76
N ASP A 54 -1.20 -8.66 -13.77
CA ASP A 54 -0.31 -9.83 -13.89
C ASP A 54 -0.97 -11.14 -13.46
N SER A 55 -2.29 -11.26 -13.66
CA SER A 55 -3.15 -12.43 -13.36
C SER A 55 -3.24 -12.84 -11.88
N GLY A 56 -2.64 -12.04 -11.00
CA GLY A 56 -2.90 -12.07 -9.57
C GLY A 56 -4.14 -11.25 -9.22
N GLY A 57 -4.86 -11.68 -8.20
CA GLY A 57 -6.01 -10.99 -7.64
C GLY A 57 -6.19 -11.38 -6.19
N GLY A 58 -7.03 -10.64 -5.47
CA GLY A 58 -7.32 -10.93 -4.07
C GLY A 58 -8.81 -10.94 -3.83
N CYS A 59 -9.24 -11.80 -2.90
CA CYS A 59 -10.59 -11.79 -2.36
C CYS A 59 -10.56 -11.29 -0.91
N GLY A 60 -11.59 -10.56 -0.53
CA GLY A 60 -11.77 -10.08 0.82
C GLY A 60 -13.24 -9.92 1.16
N LYS A 61 -13.50 -9.44 2.37
CA LYS A 61 -14.83 -9.06 2.83
C LYS A 61 -14.75 -7.75 3.59
N VAL A 62 -15.76 -6.92 3.47
CA VAL A 62 -15.91 -5.74 4.31
C VAL A 62 -16.66 -6.15 5.57
N PRO A 63 -16.15 -5.82 6.78
CA PRO A 63 -16.84 -6.07 8.03
C PRO A 63 -17.93 -5.01 8.26
N MET A 64 -18.93 -4.98 7.38
CA MET A 64 -20.09 -4.10 7.46
C MET A 64 -21.38 -4.92 7.61
N PRO A 65 -22.41 -4.35 8.25
CA PRO A 65 -23.68 -5.03 8.39
C PRO A 65 -24.35 -5.20 7.00
N PRO A 66 -25.20 -6.22 6.82
CA PRO A 66 -25.76 -6.56 5.51
C PRO A 66 -26.74 -5.52 4.96
N ASP A 67 -27.25 -4.62 5.81
CA ASP A 67 -28.12 -3.49 5.47
C ASP A 67 -27.35 -2.16 5.29
N ALA A 68 -26.01 -2.20 5.30
CA ALA A 68 -25.20 -1.02 5.02
C ALA A 68 -25.51 -0.44 3.62
N ALA A 69 -25.47 0.89 3.51
CA ALA A 69 -25.60 1.55 2.22
C ALA A 69 -24.46 1.11 1.29
N VAL A 70 -24.79 0.85 0.02
CA VAL A 70 -23.82 0.35 -0.97
C VAL A 70 -22.67 1.33 -1.13
N GLU A 71 -22.95 2.63 -1.04
CA GLU A 71 -21.98 3.71 -1.14
C GLU A 71 -20.95 3.65 0.00
N ASP A 72 -21.39 3.36 1.23
CA ASP A 72 -20.50 3.23 2.40
C ASP A 72 -19.60 2.00 2.25
N VAL A 73 -20.16 0.89 1.75
CA VAL A 73 -19.40 -0.34 1.49
C VAL A 73 -18.37 -0.09 0.40
N GLN A 74 -18.76 0.54 -0.71
CA GLN A 74 -17.87 0.92 -1.80
C GLN A 74 -16.72 1.82 -1.31
N ALA A 75 -17.01 2.80 -0.45
CA ALA A 75 -16.00 3.68 0.14
C ALA A 75 -15.02 2.92 1.06
N ALA A 76 -15.51 1.98 1.88
CA ALA A 76 -14.66 1.16 2.74
C ALA A 76 -13.76 0.21 1.95
N VAL A 77 -14.30 -0.43 0.92
CA VAL A 77 -13.52 -1.24 -0.03
C VAL A 77 -12.46 -0.39 -0.71
N PHE A 78 -12.85 0.78 -1.22
CA PHE A 78 -11.95 1.71 -1.88
C PHE A 78 -10.79 2.10 -0.97
N THR A 79 -11.07 2.52 0.26
CA THR A 79 -10.05 2.92 1.24
C THR A 79 -9.06 1.80 1.50
N SER A 80 -9.56 0.56 1.68
CA SER A 80 -8.73 -0.61 1.90
C SER A 80 -7.82 -0.89 0.70
N LEU A 81 -8.38 -0.83 -0.52
CA LEU A 81 -7.63 -1.10 -1.74
C LEU A 81 -6.61 0.01 -2.05
N ALA A 82 -6.97 1.26 -1.79
CA ALA A 82 -6.08 2.40 -1.94
C ALA A 82 -4.88 2.31 -0.98
N ASP A 83 -5.11 1.96 0.29
CA ASP A 83 -4.03 1.81 1.26
C ASP A 83 -3.09 0.64 0.90
N LEU A 84 -3.65 -0.49 0.49
CA LEU A 84 -2.86 -1.63 -0.02
C LEU A 84 -2.05 -1.23 -1.26
N THR A 85 -2.68 -0.56 -2.22
CA THR A 85 -2.00 -0.17 -3.46
C THR A 85 -0.90 0.84 -3.20
N ARG A 86 -1.13 1.82 -2.32
CA ARG A 86 -0.13 2.78 -1.88
C ARG A 86 1.01 2.11 -1.13
N THR A 87 0.72 1.16 -0.23
CA THR A 87 1.73 0.44 0.56
C THR A 87 2.63 -0.45 -0.30
N PHE A 88 2.05 -1.16 -1.27
CA PHE A 88 2.79 -2.15 -2.06
C PHE A 88 3.38 -1.59 -3.36
N HIS A 89 2.72 -0.60 -3.96
CA HIS A 89 3.09 -0.05 -5.26
C HIS A 89 3.47 1.44 -5.21
N GLY A 90 3.12 2.16 -4.15
CA GLY A 90 3.39 3.60 -4.03
C GLY A 90 2.58 4.46 -4.99
N VAL A 91 1.43 3.96 -5.45
CA VAL A 91 0.54 4.68 -6.36
C VAL A 91 -0.82 4.90 -5.72
N ASP A 92 -1.42 6.04 -6.02
CA ASP A 92 -2.79 6.36 -5.64
C ASP A 92 -3.76 5.95 -6.76
N ILE A 93 -4.96 5.55 -6.34
CA ILE A 93 -5.99 5.03 -7.24
C ILE A 93 -7.31 5.74 -7.01
N GLU A 94 -8.13 5.74 -8.06
CA GLU A 94 -9.54 6.10 -8.06
C GLU A 94 -10.35 4.93 -8.57
N VAL A 95 -11.60 4.80 -8.12
CA VAL A 95 -12.50 3.73 -8.54
C VAL A 95 -13.79 4.32 -9.07
N ALA A 96 -14.10 4.02 -10.33
CA ALA A 96 -15.37 4.34 -10.96
C ALA A 96 -16.30 3.12 -10.88
N TRP A 97 -17.32 3.22 -10.04
CA TRP A 97 -18.29 2.14 -9.84
C TRP A 97 -19.36 2.11 -10.93
N SER A 98 -19.84 0.93 -11.26
CA SER A 98 -20.95 0.66 -12.17
C SER A 98 -21.74 -0.54 -11.66
N SER A 99 -23.06 -0.46 -11.68
CA SER A 99 -23.89 -1.62 -11.35
C SER A 99 -23.84 -2.63 -12.49
N LEU A 100 -23.61 -3.90 -12.14
CA LEU A 100 -23.66 -5.01 -13.09
C LEU A 100 -24.99 -5.76 -12.95
N THR A 101 -25.40 -6.01 -11.70
CA THR A 101 -26.71 -6.56 -11.32
C THR A 101 -27.24 -5.82 -10.08
N PRO A 102 -28.48 -6.05 -9.64
CA PRO A 102 -29.01 -5.40 -8.42
C PRO A 102 -28.19 -5.69 -7.15
N ASP A 103 -27.45 -6.79 -7.15
CA ASP A 103 -26.64 -7.32 -6.06
C ASP A 103 -25.13 -7.34 -6.36
N SER A 104 -24.69 -6.77 -7.50
CA SER A 104 -23.27 -6.70 -7.85
C SER A 104 -22.86 -5.41 -8.54
N TRP A 105 -21.66 -4.95 -8.19
CA TRP A 105 -21.05 -3.74 -8.73
C TRP A 105 -19.63 -4.02 -9.17
N VAL A 106 -19.23 -3.40 -10.29
CA VAL A 106 -17.87 -3.41 -10.78
C VAL A 106 -17.27 -2.01 -10.63
N GLY A 107 -16.12 -1.93 -10.00
CA GLY A 107 -15.30 -0.73 -9.86
C GLY A 107 -14.12 -0.81 -10.82
N ARG A 108 -14.07 0.08 -11.80
CA ARG A 108 -12.91 0.22 -12.70
C ARG A 108 -11.90 1.16 -12.07
N ILE A 109 -10.67 0.69 -11.93
CA ILE A 109 -9.60 1.40 -11.23
C ILE A 109 -8.83 2.26 -12.23
N ARG A 110 -8.55 3.50 -11.83
CA ARG A 110 -7.70 4.45 -12.56
C ARG A 110 -6.57 4.91 -11.67
N TYR A 111 -5.40 5.11 -12.26
CA TYR A 111 -4.25 5.64 -11.53
C TYR A 111 -4.32 7.15 -11.48
N VAL A 112 -4.15 7.70 -10.28
CA VAL A 112 -3.89 9.12 -10.12
C VAL A 112 -2.40 9.30 -10.31
N ALA A 113 -2.00 9.94 -11.40
CA ALA A 113 -0.62 10.38 -11.51
C ALA A 113 -0.34 11.31 -10.34
N VAL A 114 0.67 11.01 -9.53
CA VAL A 114 1.22 12.00 -8.60
C VAL A 114 1.78 13.11 -9.48
N THR A 115 0.99 14.16 -9.68
CA THR A 115 1.53 15.43 -10.12
C THR A 115 2.43 15.89 -9.00
N GLU A 116 3.72 15.65 -9.15
CA GLU A 116 4.75 16.31 -8.35
C GLU A 116 4.40 17.80 -8.36
N PRO A 117 4.13 18.44 -7.21
CA PRO A 117 3.89 19.87 -7.22
C PRO A 117 5.13 20.49 -7.84
N ALA A 118 4.95 21.18 -8.96
CA ALA A 118 6.02 21.87 -9.65
C ALA A 118 6.79 22.67 -8.61
N GLN A 119 8.00 22.21 -8.31
CA GLN A 119 8.90 22.90 -7.41
C GLN A 119 9.24 24.19 -8.16
N THR A 120 8.58 25.28 -7.78
CA THR A 120 8.92 26.61 -8.25
C THR A 120 10.33 26.90 -7.73
N ASP A 121 11.33 26.61 -8.55
CA ASP A 121 12.62 27.28 -8.49
C ASP A 121 12.36 28.77 -8.81
N GLU A 122 11.93 29.52 -7.80
CA GLU A 122 12.13 30.97 -7.78
C GLU A 122 13.60 31.22 -7.45
N VAL A 123 14.43 31.03 -8.48
CA VAL A 123 15.66 31.77 -8.61
C VAL A 123 15.26 33.24 -8.83
N SER A 124 15.47 34.09 -7.83
CA SER A 124 15.50 35.53 -8.05
C SER A 124 16.83 36.07 -7.58
N GLU A 125 17.63 36.35 -8.59
CA GLU A 125 18.96 36.90 -8.63
C GLU A 125 18.95 38.37 -8.18
N GLY A 126 19.97 38.74 -7.40
CA GLY A 126 20.57 40.07 -7.25
C GLY A 126 19.74 41.35 -7.41
N ASN A 127 19.67 42.13 -6.33
CA ASN A 127 20.13 43.53 -6.35
C ASN A 127 20.63 43.96 -4.98
#